data_AF-A0A2T4UG03-F1
#
_entry.id   AF-A0A2T4UG03-F1
#
_cell.length_a   1.000
_cell.length_b   1.000
_cell.length_c   1.000
_cell.angle_alpha   90.00
_cell.angle_beta   90.00
_cell.angle_gamma   90.00
#
_symmetry.space_group_name_H-M   'P 1'
#
loop_
_entity.id
_entity.type
_entity.pdbx_description
1 polymer ?
#
loop_
_entity_poly.entity_id
_entity_poly.type
_entity_poly.pdbx_seq_one_letter_code
_entity_poly.pdbx_strand_id
1 'polypeptide(L)'
;MFGGQGLLARYVSSVALVAATIAILVFLPVGHAGAQTPGRGDQERFEQSSTRAQERREARRTRRSGAEAREARRQSRTRFRQLSRREARALARRSFTPLKADVWSPLRLQAGERFGGYRNDFQAEILRDGAEPVVAKTFVPMRDTDTTGAERRVSLDLQEQGTAVVASNPLIDFSLSKSSAGPLYLQQTGITFTPLVDVVEGEI
;
A
#
# COMPACT_ATOMS: atom_id res chain seq x y z
N MET A 1 -0.87 -27.51 -49.10
CA MET A 1 0.20 -27.04 -50.01
C MET A 1 0.09 -25.53 -50.12
N PHE A 2 1.25 -24.84 -50.13
CA PHE A 2 1.49 -23.39 -50.01
C PHE A 2 1.25 -22.85 -48.58
N GLY A 3 2.24 -22.46 -47.78
CA GLY A 3 3.62 -22.06 -48.07
C GLY A 3 3.72 -20.54 -48.04
N GLY A 4 4.13 -19.98 -46.89
CA GLY A 4 4.24 -18.54 -46.68
C GLY A 4 5.07 -18.24 -45.43
N GLN A 5 6.36 -18.61 -45.50
CA GLN A 5 7.36 -18.10 -44.59
C GLN A 5 7.72 -16.65 -44.94
N GLY A 6 8.07 -15.88 -43.91
CA GLY A 6 9.06 -14.81 -44.05
C GLY A 6 8.52 -13.42 -43.79
N LEU A 7 8.77 -12.90 -42.58
CA LEU A 7 9.28 -11.53 -42.37
C LEU A 7 9.70 -11.36 -40.90
N LEU A 8 10.79 -12.05 -40.56
CA LEU A 8 11.65 -11.65 -39.44
C LEU A 8 12.56 -10.52 -39.95
N ALA A 9 12.08 -9.28 -39.85
CA ALA A 9 12.88 -8.09 -40.11
C ALA A 9 13.26 -7.43 -38.78
N ARG A 10 14.41 -7.88 -38.27
CA ARG A 10 15.51 -7.05 -37.76
C ARG A 10 15.12 -5.66 -37.20
N TYR A 11 15.02 -5.55 -35.88
CA TYR A 11 15.32 -4.31 -35.15
C TYR A 11 16.49 -4.57 -34.21
N VAL A 12 17.68 -4.66 -34.81
CA VAL A 12 18.97 -4.53 -34.13
C VAL A 12 19.58 -3.25 -34.65
N SER A 13 20.23 -2.50 -33.76
CA SER A 13 21.08 -1.32 -34.01
C SER A 13 20.40 0.03 -33.78
N SER A 14 20.55 0.54 -32.55
CA SER A 14 21.00 1.92 -32.31
C SER A 14 21.55 2.02 -30.88
N VAL A 15 22.66 1.33 -30.63
CA VAL A 15 23.60 1.69 -29.56
C VAL A 15 24.59 2.65 -30.21
N ALA A 16 24.31 3.95 -30.12
CA ALA A 16 25.20 5.01 -30.55
C ALA A 16 25.37 6.01 -29.40
N LEU A 17 26.36 5.70 -28.57
CA LEU A 17 27.40 6.62 -28.13
C LEU A 17 27.03 8.14 -28.15
N VAL A 18 26.50 8.65 -27.04
CA VAL A 18 26.78 10.03 -26.62
C VAL A 18 27.64 9.93 -25.37
N ALA A 19 28.93 9.70 -25.62
CA ALA A 19 29.98 10.09 -24.72
C ALA A 19 30.13 11.62 -24.76
N ALA A 20 30.51 12.19 -23.62
CA ALA A 20 30.83 13.60 -23.41
C ALA A 20 29.65 14.55 -23.15
N THR A 21 29.17 14.56 -21.90
CA THR A 21 28.80 15.81 -21.24
C THR A 21 29.08 15.75 -19.75
N ILE A 22 30.25 16.28 -19.38
CA ILE A 22 30.45 17.14 -18.22
C ILE A 22 30.23 16.47 -16.84
N ALA A 23 31.31 15.87 -16.34
CA ALA A 23 31.57 15.80 -14.91
C ALA A 23 31.83 17.22 -14.36
N ILE A 24 30.77 17.97 -14.05
CA ILE A 24 30.85 19.02 -13.03
C ILE A 24 30.38 18.38 -11.74
N LEU A 25 31.34 17.86 -10.98
CA LEU A 25 31.21 17.61 -9.56
C LEU A 25 31.13 18.99 -8.89
N VAL A 26 29.93 19.61 -8.89
CA VAL A 26 29.68 20.76 -8.02
C VAL A 26 29.77 20.19 -6.61
N PHE A 27 30.92 20.41 -5.97
CA PHE A 27 31.09 20.29 -4.53
C PHE A 27 30.25 21.42 -3.93
N LEU A 28 28.92 21.27 -3.93
CA LEU A 28 28.07 22.09 -3.10
C LEU A 28 28.56 21.81 -1.67
N PRO A 29 29.01 22.82 -0.91
CA PRO A 29 29.16 22.62 0.52
C PRO A 29 27.77 22.22 0.99
N VAL A 30 27.59 20.94 1.31
CA VAL A 30 26.49 20.52 2.16
C VAL A 30 26.70 21.36 3.39
N GLY A 31 25.96 22.47 3.49
CA GLY A 31 25.87 23.24 4.71
C GLY A 31 25.47 22.20 5.73
N HIS A 32 26.42 21.80 6.57
CA HIS A 32 26.18 20.89 7.66
C HIS A 32 25.22 21.67 8.55
N ALA A 33 23.92 21.54 8.29
CA ALA A 33 22.87 21.98 9.17
C ALA A 33 23.28 21.40 10.51
N GLY A 34 23.79 22.27 11.39
CA GLY A 34 24.64 21.88 12.50
C GLY A 34 23.96 20.71 13.19
N ALA A 35 24.59 19.54 13.09
CA ALA A 35 24.10 18.34 13.75
C ALA A 35 24.07 18.74 15.22
N GLN A 36 22.87 19.10 15.69
CA GLN A 36 22.66 19.40 17.08
C GLN A 36 22.98 18.09 17.75
N THR A 37 24.16 18.02 18.35
CA THR A 37 24.55 16.89 19.18
C THR A 37 23.39 16.71 20.15
N PRO A 38 22.66 15.57 20.09
CA PRO A 38 21.49 15.38 20.92
C PRO A 38 21.87 15.75 22.34
N GLY A 39 21.09 16.60 22.98
CA GLY A 39 21.38 16.98 24.36
C GLY A 39 21.51 15.70 25.19
N ARG A 40 22.35 15.69 26.22
CA ARG A 40 22.54 14.51 27.08
C ARG A 40 21.21 13.85 27.52
N GLY A 41 20.17 14.66 27.75
CA GLY A 41 18.82 14.18 28.06
C GLY A 41 18.08 13.47 26.92
N ASP A 42 18.36 13.80 25.65
CA ASP A 42 17.76 13.12 24.49
C ASP A 42 18.39 11.73 24.30
N GLN A 43 19.69 11.61 24.56
CA GLN A 43 20.37 10.31 24.53
C GLN A 43 19.82 9.36 25.60
N GLU A 44 19.66 9.83 26.84
CA GLU A 44 19.07 9.02 27.94
C GLU A 44 17.61 8.60 27.63
N ARG A 45 16.80 9.50 27.05
CA ARG A 45 15.43 9.17 26.62
C ARG A 45 15.42 8.13 25.50
N PHE A 46 16.34 8.23 24.55
CA PHE A 46 16.47 7.27 23.47
C PHE A 46 16.85 5.89 24.01
N GLU A 47 17.87 5.79 24.87
CA GLU A 47 18.31 4.55 25.52
C GLU A 47 17.20 3.91 26.37
N GLN A 48 16.44 4.72 27.11
CA GLN A 48 15.29 4.21 27.86
C GLN A 48 14.19 3.69 26.93
N SER A 49 13.93 4.39 25.82
CA SER A 49 12.91 3.98 24.84
C SER A 49 13.30 2.70 24.10
N SER A 50 14.58 2.52 23.76
CA SER A 50 15.09 1.34 23.08
C SER A 50 15.04 0.12 23.99
N THR A 51 15.43 0.27 25.26
CA THR A 51 15.35 -0.78 26.28
C THR A 51 13.91 -1.25 26.47
N ARG A 52 12.95 -0.33 26.67
CA ARG A 52 11.52 -0.67 26.78
C ARG A 52 10.98 -1.34 25.51
N ALA A 53 11.44 -0.92 24.34
CA ALA A 53 11.04 -1.54 23.08
C ALA A 53 11.55 -2.98 22.96
N GLN A 54 12.80 -3.23 23.40
CA GLN A 54 13.39 -4.56 23.44
C GLN A 54 12.66 -5.49 24.43
N GLU A 55 12.44 -5.04 25.67
CA GLU A 55 11.68 -5.78 26.69
C GLU A 55 10.28 -6.17 26.18
N ARG A 56 9.56 -5.23 25.54
CA ARG A 56 8.24 -5.50 24.94
C ARG A 56 8.32 -6.53 23.81
N ARG A 57 9.38 -6.52 23.00
CA ARG A 57 9.59 -7.50 21.92
C ARG A 57 9.85 -8.88 22.50
N GLU A 58 10.71 -8.99 23.51
CA GLU A 58 11.03 -10.24 24.19
C GLU A 58 9.81 -10.82 24.90
N ALA A 59 9.09 -10.01 25.68
CA ALA A 59 7.84 -10.43 26.32
C ALA A 59 6.80 -10.93 25.30
N ARG A 60 6.64 -10.26 24.15
CA ARG A 60 5.78 -10.72 23.05
C ARG A 60 6.28 -12.04 22.45
N ARG A 61 7.59 -12.21 22.29
CA ARG A 61 8.19 -13.44 21.75
C ARG A 61 7.92 -14.61 22.67
N THR A 62 8.17 -14.46 23.97
CA THR A 62 7.89 -15.46 25.00
C THR A 62 6.41 -15.83 25.04
N ARG A 63 5.52 -14.83 25.01
CA ARG A 63 4.06 -15.06 24.94
C ARG A 63 3.66 -15.84 23.68
N ARG A 64 4.26 -15.56 22.51
CA ARG A 64 3.94 -16.24 21.24
C ARG A 64 4.53 -17.65 21.15
N SER A 65 5.63 -17.91 21.85
CA SER A 65 6.32 -19.21 21.83
C SER A 65 5.77 -20.20 22.87
N GLY A 66 4.99 -19.75 23.85
CA GLY A 66 4.32 -20.58 24.85
C GLY A 66 3.36 -21.63 24.27
N ALA A 67 3.13 -22.72 25.01
CA ALA A 67 2.32 -23.85 24.56
C ALA A 67 0.87 -23.44 24.23
N GLU A 68 0.24 -22.62 25.07
CA GLU A 68 -1.11 -22.09 24.84
C GLU A 68 -1.21 -21.30 23.53
N ALA A 69 -0.24 -20.43 23.23
CA ALA A 69 -0.22 -19.66 21.99
C ALA A 69 0.06 -20.52 20.75
N ARG A 70 0.76 -21.65 20.90
CA ARG A 70 0.91 -22.65 19.82
C ARG A 70 -0.41 -23.36 19.56
N GLU A 71 -1.10 -23.77 20.62
CA GLU A 71 -2.38 -24.47 20.53
C GLU A 71 -3.48 -23.54 19.96
N ALA A 72 -3.57 -22.31 20.44
CA ALA A 72 -4.47 -21.30 19.88
C ALA A 72 -4.23 -21.07 18.38
N ARG A 73 -2.97 -21.09 17.92
CA ARG A 73 -2.64 -21.02 16.49
C ARG A 73 -3.06 -22.26 15.73
N ARG A 74 -2.86 -23.46 16.28
CA ARG A 74 -3.33 -24.72 15.67
C ARG A 74 -4.85 -24.71 15.52
N GLN A 75 -5.58 -24.36 16.58
CA GLN A 75 -7.03 -24.27 16.55
C GLN A 75 -7.50 -23.20 15.57
N SER A 76 -6.90 -22.01 15.58
CA SER A 76 -7.28 -20.93 14.66
C SER A 76 -7.14 -21.33 13.19
N ARG A 77 -6.08 -22.07 12.83
CA ARG A 77 -5.86 -22.57 11.47
C ARG A 77 -6.95 -23.53 10.98
N THR A 78 -7.49 -24.36 11.87
CA THR A 78 -8.45 -25.41 11.49
C THR A 78 -9.91 -25.03 11.77
N ARG A 79 -10.15 -24.11 12.71
CA ARG A 79 -11.50 -23.74 13.21
C ARG A 79 -12.49 -23.36 12.11
N PHE A 80 -11.99 -22.81 11.01
CA PHE A 80 -12.84 -22.32 9.91
C PHE A 80 -12.73 -23.16 8.63
N ARG A 81 -11.98 -24.26 8.64
CA ARG A 81 -11.71 -25.09 7.44
C ARG A 81 -12.97 -25.73 6.86
N GLN A 82 -13.96 -25.99 7.70
CA GLN A 82 -15.22 -26.65 7.30
C GLN A 82 -16.34 -25.67 6.96
N LEU A 83 -16.12 -24.35 7.09
CA LEU A 83 -17.17 -23.39 6.76
C LEU A 83 -17.41 -23.38 5.25
N SER A 84 -18.66 -23.59 4.85
CA SER A 84 -19.08 -23.30 3.47
C SER A 84 -18.87 -21.81 3.16
N ARG A 85 -18.80 -21.47 1.86
CA ARG A 85 -18.69 -20.07 1.42
C ARG A 85 -19.77 -19.17 2.03
N ARG A 86 -20.99 -19.70 2.21
CA ARG A 86 -22.10 -18.98 2.83
C ARG A 86 -21.87 -18.74 4.32
N GLU A 87 -21.41 -19.76 5.05
CA GLU A 87 -21.13 -19.65 6.48
C GLU A 87 -19.90 -18.78 6.76
N ALA A 88 -18.87 -18.86 5.94
CA ALA A 88 -17.70 -17.98 6.02
C ALA A 88 -18.10 -16.51 5.85
N ARG A 89 -18.97 -16.20 4.88
CA ARG A 89 -19.53 -14.83 4.71
C ARG A 89 -20.39 -14.41 5.90
N ALA A 90 -21.23 -15.30 6.42
CA ALA A 90 -22.07 -15.00 7.58
C ALA A 90 -21.23 -14.74 8.84
N LEU A 91 -20.21 -15.57 9.08
CA LEU A 91 -19.24 -15.37 10.15
C LEU A 91 -18.52 -14.04 9.98
N ALA A 92 -18.01 -13.74 8.79
CA ALA A 92 -17.31 -12.49 8.52
C ALA A 92 -18.21 -11.28 8.82
N ARG A 93 -19.48 -11.28 8.39
CA ARG A 93 -20.44 -10.20 8.68
C ARG A 93 -20.78 -10.05 10.16
N ARG A 94 -20.74 -11.14 10.93
CA ARG A 94 -21.03 -11.13 12.37
C ARG A 94 -19.82 -10.72 13.21
N SER A 95 -18.64 -11.22 12.86
CA SER A 95 -17.40 -11.02 13.62
C SER A 95 -16.72 -9.69 13.28
N PHE A 96 -16.78 -9.29 12.03
CA PHE A 96 -16.37 -7.97 11.61
C PHE A 96 -17.65 -7.15 11.49
N THR A 97 -17.85 -6.20 12.42
CA THR A 97 -18.78 -5.11 12.18
C THR A 97 -18.52 -4.65 10.76
N PRO A 98 -19.53 -4.65 9.86
CA PRO A 98 -19.29 -4.22 8.50
C PRO A 98 -18.57 -2.88 8.60
N LEU A 99 -17.39 -2.79 7.99
CA LEU A 99 -16.68 -1.54 7.78
C LEU A 99 -17.58 -0.72 6.84
N LYS A 100 -18.70 -0.22 7.39
CA LYS A 100 -19.62 0.71 6.76
C LYS A 100 -19.04 2.11 6.78
N ALA A 101 -17.97 2.32 7.54
CA ALA A 101 -17.10 3.44 7.29
C ALA A 101 -16.38 3.15 5.99
N ASP A 102 -16.54 4.01 4.99
CA ASP A 102 -15.57 4.16 3.92
C ASP A 102 -14.19 4.14 4.58
N VAL A 103 -13.49 3.01 4.41
CA VAL A 103 -12.15 2.77 4.98
C VAL A 103 -11.21 3.89 4.54
N TRP A 104 -11.55 4.50 3.41
CA TRP A 104 -10.99 5.73 2.91
C TRP A 104 -12.11 6.60 2.33
N SER A 105 -12.52 7.64 3.07
CA SER A 105 -13.21 8.79 2.48
C SER A 105 -12.24 9.96 2.59
N PRO A 106 -11.71 10.49 1.47
CA PRO A 106 -10.60 11.45 1.51
C PRO A 106 -10.98 12.72 2.29
N LEU A 107 -12.28 13.06 2.34
CA LEU A 107 -12.81 14.18 3.10
C LEU A 107 -14.21 13.81 3.60
N ARG A 108 -14.39 13.65 4.92
CA ARG A 108 -15.72 13.47 5.51
C ARG A 108 -16.38 14.83 5.63
N LEU A 109 -17.19 15.20 4.63
CA LEU A 109 -17.98 16.42 4.64
C LEU A 109 -19.16 16.27 5.62
N GLN A 110 -19.39 17.31 6.43
CA GLN A 110 -20.58 17.43 7.28
C GLN A 110 -21.78 17.98 6.50
N ALA A 111 -22.96 17.93 7.11
CA ALA A 111 -24.15 18.54 6.50
C ALA A 111 -23.94 20.06 6.32
N GLY A 112 -24.22 20.57 5.10
CA GLY A 112 -23.95 21.97 4.73
C GLY A 112 -22.51 22.24 4.28
N GLU A 113 -21.66 21.21 4.20
CA GLU A 113 -20.33 21.31 3.60
C GLU A 113 -20.32 20.75 2.17
N ARG A 114 -19.56 21.40 1.29
CA ARG A 114 -19.34 20.95 -0.10
C ARG A 114 -17.88 21.04 -0.47
N PHE A 115 -17.44 20.15 -1.34
CA PHE A 115 -16.08 20.18 -1.87
C PHE A 115 -15.90 21.40 -2.79
N GLY A 116 -14.96 22.29 -2.46
CA GLY A 116 -14.64 23.50 -3.23
C GLY A 116 -13.58 23.29 -4.32
N GLY A 117 -12.77 22.23 -4.20
CA GLY A 117 -11.70 21.93 -5.13
C GLY A 117 -10.39 21.58 -4.41
N TYR A 118 -9.37 21.27 -5.20
CA TYR A 118 -8.01 21.04 -4.69
C TYR A 118 -7.21 22.34 -4.80
N ARG A 119 -6.52 22.73 -3.72
CA ARG A 119 -5.53 23.82 -3.75
C ARG A 119 -4.14 23.33 -4.17
N ASN A 120 -3.80 22.10 -3.80
CA ASN A 120 -2.64 21.33 -4.24
C ASN A 120 -2.87 19.85 -3.89
N ASP A 121 -1.85 19.01 -4.08
CA ASP A 121 -1.96 17.56 -3.86
C ASP A 121 -2.28 17.18 -2.40
N PHE A 122 -1.95 18.04 -1.44
CA PHE A 122 -2.12 17.78 -0.02
C PHE A 122 -3.22 18.64 0.64
N GLN A 123 -3.88 19.51 -0.14
CA GLN A 123 -4.84 20.48 0.37
C GLN A 123 -6.10 20.55 -0.48
N ALA A 124 -7.24 20.49 0.20
CA ALA A 124 -8.56 20.62 -0.40
C ALA A 124 -9.33 21.73 0.29
N GLU A 125 -10.09 22.49 -0.49
CA GLU A 125 -11.00 23.50 0.01
C GLU A 125 -12.37 22.88 0.27
N ILE A 126 -12.94 23.19 1.43
CA ILE A 126 -14.29 22.83 1.82
C ILE A 126 -15.07 24.12 1.99
N LEU A 127 -16.11 24.28 1.19
CA LEU A 127 -17.03 25.41 1.30
C LEU A 127 -18.12 25.04 2.31
N ARG A 128 -18.54 26.00 3.12
CA ARG A 128 -19.53 25.83 4.18
C ARG A 128 -20.64 26.85 4.01
N ASP A 129 -21.89 26.44 4.15
CA ASP A 129 -23.02 27.35 3.98
C ASP A 129 -23.02 28.45 5.06
N GLY A 130 -22.97 29.71 4.63
CA GLY A 130 -22.97 30.88 5.53
C GLY A 130 -21.68 31.08 6.35
N ALA A 131 -20.60 30.37 6.03
CA ALA A 131 -19.32 30.48 6.72
C ALA A 131 -18.14 30.52 5.75
N GLU A 132 -17.00 31.01 6.24
CA GLU A 132 -15.75 31.06 5.47
C GLU A 132 -15.29 29.65 5.03
N PRO A 133 -14.75 29.50 3.80
CA PRO A 133 -14.11 28.26 3.35
C PRO A 133 -13.01 27.81 4.30
N VAL A 134 -12.85 26.49 4.46
CA VAL A 134 -11.75 25.90 5.23
C VAL A 134 -10.88 25.04 4.35
N VAL A 135 -9.60 24.93 4.71
CA VAL A 135 -8.64 24.09 3.99
C VAL A 135 -8.36 22.84 4.81
N ALA A 136 -8.74 21.69 4.27
CA ALA A 136 -8.34 20.40 4.80
C ALA A 136 -6.92 20.07 4.31
N LYS A 137 -6.05 19.66 5.24
CA LYS A 137 -4.67 19.25 4.96
C LYS A 137 -4.48 17.79 5.31
N THR A 138 -3.83 17.04 4.42
CA THR A 138 -3.49 15.62 4.61
C THR A 138 -1.99 15.41 4.46
N PHE A 139 -1.50 14.29 5.02
CA PHE A 139 -0.12 13.83 4.87
C PHE A 139 0.06 12.87 3.68
N VAL A 140 -1.05 12.41 3.09
CA VAL A 140 -1.08 11.57 1.88
C VAL A 140 -1.65 12.38 0.73
N PRO A 141 -1.07 12.35 -0.48
CA PRO A 141 -1.65 13.03 -1.64
C PRO A 141 -3.10 12.62 -1.90
N MET A 142 -3.94 13.60 -2.24
CA MET A 142 -5.34 13.41 -2.65
C MET A 142 -5.48 13.35 -4.17
N ARG A 143 -4.45 13.77 -4.90
CA ARG A 143 -4.36 13.70 -6.36
C ARG A 143 -3.08 12.98 -6.74
N ASP A 144 -3.16 12.29 -7.86
CA ASP A 144 -2.02 11.70 -8.55
C ASP A 144 -2.27 11.75 -10.05
N THR A 145 -1.20 11.61 -10.82
CA THR A 145 -1.25 11.56 -12.28
C THR A 145 -1.70 10.18 -12.72
N ASP A 146 -2.78 10.08 -13.49
CA ASP A 146 -3.25 8.81 -14.02
C ASP A 146 -2.41 8.31 -15.21
N THR A 147 -2.76 7.15 -15.76
CA THR A 147 -2.05 6.54 -16.90
C THR A 147 -2.10 7.37 -18.18
N THR A 148 -2.98 8.38 -18.27
CA THR A 148 -3.07 9.31 -19.40
C THR A 148 -2.21 10.57 -19.20
N GLY A 149 -1.59 10.73 -18.03
CA GLY A 149 -0.87 11.94 -17.67
C GLY A 149 -1.78 13.03 -17.07
N ALA A 150 -3.06 12.74 -16.84
CA ALA A 150 -3.99 13.69 -16.26
C ALA A 150 -4.00 13.61 -14.73
N GLU A 151 -3.98 14.75 -14.06
CA GLU A 151 -4.15 14.77 -12.60
C GLU A 151 -5.57 14.39 -12.21
N ARG A 152 -5.71 13.34 -11.41
CA ARG A 152 -7.00 12.83 -10.92
C ARG A 152 -6.95 12.56 -9.43
N ARG A 153 -8.12 12.48 -8.81
CA ARG A 153 -8.23 12.10 -7.40
C ARG A 153 -7.65 10.70 -7.19
N VAL A 154 -6.86 10.52 -6.13
CA VAL A 154 -6.45 9.19 -5.68
C VAL A 154 -7.70 8.39 -5.32
N SER A 155 -7.91 7.26 -5.98
CA SER A 155 -9.07 6.40 -5.79
C SER A 155 -8.66 4.94 -5.72
N LEU A 156 -9.10 4.30 -4.64
CA LEU A 156 -8.94 2.87 -4.38
C LEU A 156 -10.18 2.07 -4.82
N ASP A 157 -11.08 2.70 -5.59
CA ASP A 157 -12.21 2.02 -6.20
C ASP A 157 -11.69 0.90 -7.11
N LEU A 158 -12.14 -0.32 -6.83
CA LEU A 158 -11.66 -1.52 -7.49
C LEU A 158 -12.40 -1.73 -8.81
N GLN A 159 -11.64 -1.98 -9.86
CA GLN A 159 -12.13 -2.28 -11.20
C GLN A 159 -11.58 -3.61 -11.67
N GLU A 160 -12.39 -4.36 -12.41
CA GLU A 160 -11.95 -5.61 -13.03
C GLU A 160 -11.14 -5.33 -14.30
N GLN A 161 -9.94 -5.89 -14.39
CA GLN A 161 -9.08 -5.80 -15.56
C GLN A 161 -8.49 -7.18 -15.88
N GLY A 162 -9.08 -7.85 -16.88
CA GLY A 162 -8.69 -9.22 -17.24
C GLY A 162 -8.82 -10.19 -16.06
N THR A 163 -7.69 -10.79 -15.67
CA THR A 163 -7.57 -11.76 -14.55
C THR A 163 -7.28 -11.11 -13.19
N ALA A 164 -7.18 -9.77 -13.15
CA ALA A 164 -6.86 -9.01 -11.96
C ALA A 164 -7.98 -8.00 -11.61
N VAL A 165 -7.89 -7.49 -10.40
CA VAL A 165 -8.63 -6.34 -9.89
C VAL A 165 -7.60 -5.26 -9.57
N VAL A 166 -7.81 -4.07 -10.10
CA VAL A 166 -6.91 -2.92 -9.95
C VAL A 166 -7.68 -1.75 -9.34
N ALA A 167 -6.98 -0.85 -8.65
CA ALA A 167 -7.55 0.42 -8.24
C ALA A 167 -7.64 1.37 -9.45
N SER A 168 -8.65 2.24 -9.48
CA SER A 168 -8.86 3.14 -10.62
C SER A 168 -7.81 4.26 -10.75
N ASN A 169 -7.23 4.72 -9.63
CA ASN A 169 -6.13 5.69 -9.62
C ASN A 169 -5.39 5.61 -8.27
N PRO A 170 -4.63 4.54 -8.00
CA PRO A 170 -3.94 4.37 -6.73
C PRO A 170 -2.73 5.29 -6.62
N LEU A 171 -2.34 5.64 -5.40
CA LEU A 171 -1.07 6.33 -5.14
C LEU A 171 0.15 5.42 -5.38
N ILE A 172 -0.04 4.11 -5.18
CA ILE A 172 0.99 3.08 -5.41
C ILE A 172 0.33 2.02 -6.27
N ASP A 173 0.87 1.76 -7.45
CA ASP A 173 0.30 0.79 -8.37
C ASP A 173 0.31 -0.62 -7.78
N PHE A 174 -0.88 -1.20 -7.65
CA PHE A 174 -1.05 -2.58 -7.23
C PHE A 174 -2.10 -3.31 -8.05
N SER A 175 -1.95 -4.63 -8.11
CA SER A 175 -2.96 -5.51 -8.69
C SER A 175 -3.23 -6.70 -7.78
N LEU A 176 -4.49 -7.07 -7.70
CA LEU A 176 -4.99 -8.21 -6.95
C LEU A 176 -5.44 -9.29 -7.92
N SER A 177 -4.93 -10.51 -7.79
CA SER A 177 -5.48 -11.61 -8.57
C SER A 177 -6.95 -11.87 -8.20
N LYS A 178 -7.78 -12.19 -9.20
CA LYS A 178 -9.14 -12.69 -8.96
C LYS A 178 -9.15 -14.10 -8.32
N SER A 179 -8.03 -14.81 -8.38
CA SER A 179 -7.84 -16.08 -7.69
C SER A 179 -7.41 -15.84 -6.25
N SER A 180 -8.01 -16.56 -5.30
CA SER A 180 -7.61 -16.52 -3.89
C SER A 180 -6.21 -17.09 -3.64
N ALA A 181 -5.70 -17.92 -4.56
CA ALA A 181 -4.33 -18.42 -4.54
C ALA A 181 -3.37 -17.51 -5.33
N GLY A 182 -3.91 -16.50 -6.03
CA GLY A 182 -3.12 -15.65 -6.89
C GLY A 182 -2.37 -14.55 -6.11
N PRO A 183 -1.23 -14.10 -6.64
CA PRO A 183 -0.40 -13.09 -6.00
C PRO A 183 -1.04 -11.70 -5.97
N LEU A 184 -0.60 -10.90 -5.01
CA LEU A 184 -0.73 -9.43 -5.01
C LEU A 184 0.60 -8.84 -5.45
N TYR A 185 0.56 -7.96 -6.44
CA TYR A 185 1.75 -7.29 -6.96
C TYR A 185 1.74 -5.81 -6.59
N LEU A 186 2.86 -5.30 -6.07
CA LEU A 186 3.13 -3.87 -5.90
C LEU A 186 4.12 -3.43 -6.98
N GLN A 187 3.62 -2.95 -8.11
CA GLN A 187 4.38 -2.81 -9.36
C GLN A 187 5.63 -1.92 -9.18
N GLN A 188 5.46 -0.78 -8.54
CA GLN A 188 6.54 0.20 -8.33
C GLN A 188 7.70 -0.32 -7.47
N THR A 189 7.42 -1.27 -6.57
CA THR A 189 8.42 -1.81 -5.64
C THR A 189 9.00 -3.15 -6.10
N GLY A 190 8.40 -3.78 -7.11
CA GLY A 190 8.71 -5.17 -7.48
C GLY A 190 8.34 -6.21 -6.40
N ILE A 191 7.70 -5.80 -5.31
CA ILE A 191 7.31 -6.71 -4.22
C ILE A 191 6.08 -7.51 -4.66
N THR A 192 6.15 -8.83 -4.46
CA THR A 192 5.05 -9.76 -4.70
C THR A 192 4.68 -10.46 -3.40
N PHE A 193 3.39 -10.49 -3.07
CA PHE A 193 2.86 -11.26 -1.96
C PHE A 193 2.12 -12.46 -2.53
N THR A 194 2.69 -13.64 -2.34
CA THR A 194 2.04 -14.90 -2.72
C THR A 194 1.29 -15.45 -1.51
N PRO A 195 -0.04 -15.65 -1.60
CA PRO A 195 -0.77 -16.35 -0.56
C PRO A 195 -0.18 -17.74 -0.35
N LEU A 196 0.16 -18.08 0.90
CA LEU A 196 0.47 -19.46 1.25
C LEU A 196 -0.86 -20.23 1.28
N VAL A 197 -1.15 -20.91 0.18
CA VAL A 197 -2.18 -21.95 0.15
C VAL A 197 -1.55 -23.23 0.67
N ASP A 198 -1.88 -23.60 1.91
CA ASP A 198 -1.55 -24.92 2.42
C ASP A 198 -2.26 -25.95 1.53
N VAL A 199 -1.51 -26.59 0.63
CA VAL A 199 -1.98 -27.78 -0.07
C VAL A 199 -2.07 -28.86 0.99
N VAL A 200 -3.27 -29.11 1.49
CA VAL A 200 -3.54 -30.29 2.30
C VAL A 200 -3.46 -31.47 1.34
N GLU A 201 -2.27 -32.06 1.20
CA GLU A 201 -2.10 -33.37 0.57
C GLU A 201 -2.92 -34.36 1.40
N GLY A 202 -4.15 -34.60 0.96
CA GLY A 202 -4.98 -35.67 1.47
C GLY A 202 -4.53 -36.96 0.81
N GLU A 203 -3.95 -37.86 1.60
CA GLU A 203 -4.01 -39.30 1.36
C GLU A 203 -5.47 -39.69 1.07
N ILE A 204 -5.69 -40.30 -0.09
CA ILE A 204 -6.96 -40.93 -0.50
C ILE A 204 -6.94 -42.36 0.00
#